data_AF-A0A7C9LEL0-F1
#
_entry.id   AF-A0A7C9LEL0-F1
#
_cell.length_a   1.000
_cell.length_b   1.000
_cell.length_c   1.000
_cell.angle_alpha   90.00
_cell.angle_beta   90.00
_cell.angle_gamma   90.00
#
_symmetry.space_group_name_H-M   'P 1'
#
loop_
_entity.id
_entity.type
_entity.pdbx_description
1 polymer ?
#
loop_
_entity_poly.entity_id
_entity_poly.type
_entity_poly.pdbx_seq_one_letter_code
_entity_poly.pdbx_strand_id
1 'polypeptide(L)'
;MVSFCLLSLSAMAQIPSIPRRTTTYRNYQPGVVWGTQYDYLSLRYVTYDDIAYLDRGQIRVLKNSIYARHGRRFQDARLRRYFLSQSWYRPTKNEVSPRELNKFEKANIAYLLKYEQ
;
A
#
# COMPACT_ATOMS: atom_id res chain seq x y z
N MET A 1 35.74 -12.05 -3.80
CA MET A 1 34.98 -12.40 -2.58
C MET A 1 34.21 -11.16 -2.17
N VAL A 2 32.94 -11.02 -2.57
CA VAL A 2 32.16 -9.83 -2.22
C VAL A 2 31.42 -10.14 -0.94
N SER A 3 32.02 -9.70 0.17
CA SER A 3 31.43 -9.74 1.50
C SER A 3 30.35 -8.66 1.58
N PHE A 4 29.09 -9.06 1.54
CA PHE A 4 27.99 -8.18 1.89
C PHE A 4 27.82 -8.19 3.40
N CYS A 5 28.29 -7.09 3.99
CA CYS A 5 28.21 -6.78 5.40
C CYS A 5 26.73 -6.78 5.87
N LEU A 6 26.43 -7.67 6.80
CA LEU A 6 25.19 -7.78 7.54
C LEU A 6 24.92 -6.48 8.33
N LEU A 7 24.03 -5.63 7.83
CA LEU A 7 23.35 -4.67 8.69
C LEU A 7 22.11 -5.33 9.28
N SER A 8 22.32 -5.86 10.49
CA SER A 8 21.31 -6.12 11.50
C SER A 8 20.28 -4.97 11.54
N LEU A 9 19.07 -5.23 11.03
CA LEU A 9 17.91 -4.40 11.30
C LEU A 9 17.05 -5.13 12.32
N SER A 10 17.18 -4.64 13.56
CA SER A 10 16.37 -4.96 14.73
C SER A 10 14.90 -5.27 14.40
N ALA A 11 14.40 -6.32 15.04
CA ALA A 11 13.03 -6.83 15.05
C ALA A 11 11.94 -5.75 15.24
N MET A 12 11.55 -5.08 14.16
CA MET A 12 10.31 -4.33 14.08
C MET A 12 9.41 -4.98 13.03
N ALA A 13 8.75 -6.08 13.41
CA ALA A 13 7.65 -6.73 12.67
C ALA A 13 7.73 -6.51 11.14
N GLN A 14 8.69 -7.20 10.50
CA GLN A 14 8.94 -7.10 9.07
C GLN A 14 7.66 -7.47 8.30
N ILE A 15 6.98 -6.45 7.78
CA ILE A 15 5.97 -6.60 6.74
C ILE A 15 6.72 -7.17 5.52
N PRO A 16 6.34 -8.32 4.96
CA PRO A 16 7.02 -8.96 3.86
C PRO A 16 7.05 -8.06 2.63
N SER A 17 8.10 -8.30 1.85
CA SER A 17 8.31 -7.70 0.54
C SER A 17 7.16 -8.05 -0.40
N ILE A 18 6.27 -7.09 -0.64
CA ILE A 18 5.25 -7.21 -1.69
C ILE A 18 5.99 -7.04 -3.03
N PRO A 19 5.89 -7.99 -3.97
CA PRO A 19 6.66 -7.93 -5.21
C PRO A 19 6.33 -6.67 -6.00
N ARG A 20 7.38 -5.91 -6.36
CA ARG A 20 7.27 -4.65 -7.12
C ARG A 20 6.77 -4.95 -8.54
N ARG A 21 5.49 -4.71 -8.81
CA ARG A 21 4.92 -4.77 -10.17
C ARG A 21 4.82 -3.36 -10.74
N THR A 22 5.91 -2.83 -11.29
CA THR A 22 5.92 -1.53 -11.96
C THR A 22 5.31 -1.65 -13.35
N THR A 23 4.20 -0.97 -13.60
CA THR A 23 3.67 -0.73 -14.95
C THR A 23 3.87 0.75 -15.25
N THR A 24 4.42 1.07 -16.43
CA THR A 24 4.53 2.44 -16.94
C THR A 24 3.12 2.95 -17.29
N TYR A 25 2.42 3.56 -16.32
CA TYR A 25 1.04 4.02 -16.52
C TYR A 25 0.97 5.47 -16.97
N ARG A 26 0.20 5.73 -18.05
CA ARG A 26 0.14 6.99 -18.80
C ARG A 26 -1.03 7.90 -18.41
N ASN A 27 -1.67 7.70 -17.26
CA ASN A 27 -2.76 8.55 -16.76
C ASN A 27 -2.44 9.04 -15.34
N TYR A 28 -1.86 10.23 -15.26
CA TYR A 28 -1.60 10.94 -14.01
C TYR A 28 -2.94 11.37 -13.39
N GLN A 29 -3.30 10.79 -12.24
CA GLN A 29 -4.36 11.33 -11.40
C GLN A 29 -3.76 12.38 -10.45
N PRO A 30 -4.21 13.65 -10.50
CA PRO A 30 -3.72 14.69 -9.59
C PRO A 30 -3.96 14.30 -8.13
N GLY A 31 -2.97 14.53 -7.26
CA GLY A 31 -3.10 14.28 -5.82
C GLY A 31 -2.87 12.83 -5.39
N VAL A 32 -2.44 11.94 -6.30
CA VAL A 32 -2.07 10.55 -6.02
C VAL A 32 -0.58 10.33 -6.21
N VAL A 33 0.07 9.66 -5.25
CA VAL A 33 1.50 9.33 -5.34
C VAL A 33 1.74 8.07 -6.18
N TRP A 34 2.79 8.07 -7.02
CA TRP A 34 3.19 6.97 -7.92
C TRP A 34 4.65 6.57 -7.71
N GLY A 35 5.07 5.43 -8.29
CA GLY A 35 6.40 4.86 -8.13
C GLY A 35 6.55 3.95 -6.91
N THR A 36 5.43 3.50 -6.34
CA THR A 36 5.37 2.71 -5.11
C THR A 36 5.16 1.22 -5.42
N GLN A 37 5.43 0.35 -4.44
CA GLN A 37 5.08 -1.08 -4.55
C GLN A 37 3.56 -1.34 -4.62
N TYR A 38 2.74 -0.31 -4.37
CA TYR A 38 1.28 -0.38 -4.32
C TYR A 38 0.59 0.14 -5.57
N ASP A 39 1.36 0.52 -6.59
CA ASP A 39 0.81 1.18 -7.79
C ASP A 39 -0.22 0.30 -8.50
N TYR A 40 0.02 -1.01 -8.55
CA TYR A 40 -0.87 -1.96 -9.20
C TYR A 40 -2.31 -1.96 -8.66
N LEU A 41 -2.50 -1.56 -7.39
CA LEU A 41 -3.83 -1.45 -6.77
C LEU A 41 -4.73 -0.39 -7.43
N SER A 42 -4.14 0.56 -8.15
CA SER A 42 -4.88 1.58 -8.91
C SER A 42 -4.96 1.27 -10.40
N LEU A 43 -4.34 0.19 -10.87
CA LEU A 43 -4.15 -0.12 -12.30
C LEU A 43 -4.87 -1.39 -12.76
N ARG A 44 -5.07 -2.37 -11.86
CA ARG A 44 -5.76 -3.62 -12.17
C ARG A 44 -6.47 -4.18 -10.94
N TYR A 45 -7.31 -5.19 -11.14
CA TYR A 45 -7.90 -5.95 -10.05
C TYR A 45 -6.85 -6.82 -9.35
N VAL A 46 -6.93 -6.84 -8.02
CA VAL A 46 -6.19 -7.77 -7.15
C VAL A 46 -6.76 -9.17 -7.35
N THR A 47 -5.89 -10.16 -7.51
CA THR A 47 -6.27 -11.57 -7.55
C THR A 47 -5.94 -12.26 -6.23
N TYR A 48 -6.45 -13.49 -6.06
CA TYR A 48 -6.09 -14.29 -4.89
C TYR A 48 -4.59 -14.53 -4.80
N ASP A 49 -3.92 -14.80 -5.93
CA ASP A 49 -2.47 -15.03 -5.97
C ASP A 49 -1.65 -13.84 -5.48
N ASP A 50 -2.14 -12.61 -5.64
CA ASP A 50 -1.46 -11.41 -5.11
C ASP A 50 -1.45 -11.38 -3.58
N ILE A 51 -2.39 -12.06 -2.93
CA ILE A 51 -2.60 -12.01 -1.48
C ILE A 51 -2.48 -13.36 -0.78
N ALA A 52 -2.33 -14.47 -1.51
CA ALA A 52 -2.35 -15.83 -0.99
C ALA A 52 -1.26 -16.09 0.07
N TYR A 53 -0.15 -15.35 0.00
CA TYR A 53 0.97 -15.45 0.94
C TYR A 53 0.99 -14.32 1.97
N LEU A 54 -0.04 -13.47 2.00
CA LEU A 54 -0.11 -12.32 2.89
C LEU A 54 -0.90 -12.65 4.17
N ASP A 55 -0.38 -12.22 5.30
CA ASP A 55 -1.14 -12.24 6.55
C ASP A 55 -2.18 -11.11 6.61
N ARG A 56 -3.09 -11.18 7.59
CA ARG A 56 -4.15 -10.16 7.77
C ARG A 56 -3.61 -8.75 8.00
N GLY A 57 -2.49 -8.60 8.71
CA GLY A 57 -1.86 -7.30 8.93
C GLY A 57 -1.29 -6.70 7.65
N GLN A 58 -0.77 -7.55 6.77
CA GLN A 58 -0.25 -7.17 5.46
C GLN A 58 -1.36 -6.80 4.50
N ILE A 59 -2.46 -7.57 4.48
CA ILE A 59 -3.67 -7.24 3.72
C ILE A 59 -4.25 -5.90 4.21
N ARG A 60 -4.26 -5.66 5.53
CA ARG A 60 -4.64 -4.38 6.11
C ARG A 60 -3.76 -3.24 5.62
N VAL A 61 -2.43 -3.41 5.61
CA VAL A 61 -1.50 -2.41 5.05
C VAL A 61 -1.75 -2.18 3.57
N LEU A 62 -1.95 -3.25 2.79
CA LEU A 62 -2.20 -3.21 1.35
C LEU A 62 -3.51 -2.47 1.01
N LYS A 63 -4.58 -2.72 1.76
CA LYS A 63 -5.83 -1.98 1.62
C LYS A 63 -5.62 -0.50 1.96
N ASN A 64 -4.91 -0.22 3.06
CA ASN A 64 -4.69 1.14 3.53
C ASN A 64 -3.69 1.93 2.68
N SER A 65 -2.84 1.28 1.89
CA SER A 65 -1.92 1.99 0.99
C SER A 65 -2.66 2.74 -0.11
N ILE A 66 -3.84 2.26 -0.52
CA ILE A 66 -4.71 3.00 -1.45
C ILE A 66 -5.06 4.35 -0.83
N TYR A 67 -5.62 4.35 0.38
CA TYR A 67 -5.94 5.60 1.09
C TYR A 67 -4.71 6.48 1.39
N ALA A 68 -3.58 5.86 1.72
CA ALA A 68 -2.34 6.58 1.99
C ALA A 68 -1.82 7.33 0.75
N ARG A 69 -1.94 6.73 -0.45
CA ARG A 69 -1.57 7.36 -1.72
C ARG A 69 -2.43 8.57 -2.06
N HIS A 70 -3.67 8.60 -1.56
CA HIS A 70 -4.60 9.75 -1.63
C HIS A 70 -4.43 10.74 -0.46
N GLY A 71 -3.45 10.52 0.42
CA GLY A 71 -3.09 11.44 1.52
C GLY A 71 -3.94 11.30 2.79
N ARG A 72 -4.63 10.17 3.00
CA ARG A 72 -5.41 9.93 4.23
C ARG A 72 -4.52 9.88 5.46
N ARG A 73 -4.90 10.59 6.53
CA ARG A 73 -4.31 10.49 7.87
C ARG A 73 -4.82 9.26 8.61
N PHE A 74 -3.92 8.57 9.32
CA PHE A 74 -4.27 7.39 10.11
C PHE A 74 -4.32 7.69 11.61
N GLN A 75 -5.47 7.40 12.23
CA GLN A 75 -5.63 7.47 13.69
C GLN A 75 -4.99 6.24 14.37
N ASP A 76 -5.07 5.07 13.75
CA ASP A 76 -4.38 3.86 14.18
C ASP A 76 -2.87 4.09 14.24
N ALA A 77 -2.28 3.89 15.42
CA ALA A 77 -0.88 4.19 15.66
C ALA A 77 0.08 3.31 14.85
N ARG A 78 -0.29 2.05 14.56
CA ARG A 78 0.56 1.12 13.80
C ARG A 78 0.57 1.52 12.32
N LEU A 79 -0.59 1.80 11.73
CA LEU A 79 -0.70 2.27 10.35
C LEU A 79 -0.04 3.64 10.18
N ARG A 80 -0.27 4.56 11.11
CA ARG A 80 0.38 5.88 11.09
C ARG A 80 1.89 5.75 11.11
N ARG A 81 2.46 4.98 12.05
CA ARG A 81 3.90 4.74 12.13
C ARG A 81 4.44 4.11 10.86
N TYR A 82 3.74 3.13 10.30
CA TYR A 82 4.14 2.46 9.07
C TYR A 82 4.18 3.41 7.86
N PHE A 83 3.10 4.17 7.62
CA PHE A 83 3.05 5.05 6.46
C PHE A 83 3.96 6.27 6.63
N LEU A 84 4.15 6.79 7.85
CA LEU A 84 5.12 7.85 8.10
C LEU A 84 6.57 7.41 7.83
N SER A 85 6.89 6.12 7.91
CA SER A 85 8.20 5.61 7.52
C SER A 85 8.38 5.47 6.00
N GLN A 86 7.33 5.70 5.20
CA GLN A 86 7.39 5.62 3.75
C GLN A 86 7.75 6.98 3.15
N SER A 87 8.84 7.04 2.38
CA SER A 87 9.34 8.29 1.77
C SER A 87 8.32 9.00 0.87
N TRP A 88 7.36 8.25 0.32
CA TRP A 88 6.34 8.73 -0.61
C TRP A 88 5.05 9.21 0.08
N TYR A 89 4.81 8.87 1.35
CA TYR A 89 3.55 9.20 2.02
C TYR A 89 3.51 10.66 2.48
N ARG A 90 2.40 11.36 2.18
CA ARG A 90 2.16 12.75 2.57
C ARG A 90 0.73 12.89 3.12
N PRO A 91 0.53 13.04 4.44
CA PRO A 91 -0.80 13.16 5.03
C PRO A 91 -1.44 14.54 4.79
N THR A 92 -2.40 14.63 3.86
CA THR A 92 -3.06 15.89 3.48
C THR A 92 -4.49 16.03 4.01
N LYS A 93 -5.21 14.92 4.23
CA LYS A 93 -6.64 14.93 4.57
C LYS A 93 -7.01 13.85 5.59
N ASN A 94 -8.12 14.04 6.30
CA ASN A 94 -8.57 13.08 7.31
C ASN A 94 -9.26 11.86 6.69
N GLU A 95 -10.00 12.07 5.59
CA GLU A 95 -10.71 11.00 4.89
C GLU A 95 -10.60 11.18 3.37
N VAL A 96 -10.78 10.07 2.65
CA VAL A 96 -10.77 10.03 1.18
C VAL A 96 -12.18 9.76 0.70
N SER A 97 -12.71 10.66 -0.12
CA SER A 97 -14.04 10.51 -0.70
C SER A 97 -14.06 9.35 -1.69
N PRO A 98 -15.16 8.56 -1.76
CA PRO A 98 -15.33 7.56 -2.80
C PRO A 98 -15.23 8.12 -4.23
N ARG A 99 -15.39 9.43 -4.44
CA ARG A 99 -15.23 10.06 -5.76
C ARG A 99 -13.77 10.18 -6.20
N GLU A 100 -12.84 10.22 -5.25
CA GLU A 100 -11.40 10.29 -5.51
C GLU A 100 -10.83 8.92 -5.90
N LEU A 101 -11.54 7.84 -5.53
CA LEU A 101 -11.15 6.48 -5.84
C LEU A 101 -11.60 6.06 -7.24
N ASN A 102 -10.66 5.50 -7.99
CA ASN A 102 -10.97 4.94 -9.30
C ASN A 102 -11.67 3.57 -9.19
N LYS A 103 -12.08 3.01 -10.33
CA LYS A 103 -12.82 1.74 -10.37
C LYS A 103 -12.04 0.55 -9.80
N PHE A 104 -10.72 0.51 -10.01
CA PHE A 104 -9.86 -0.55 -9.50
C PHE A 104 -9.68 -0.42 -7.99
N GLU A 105 -9.42 0.78 -7.50
CA GLU A 105 -9.24 1.05 -6.07
C GLU A 105 -10.48 0.65 -5.27
N LYS A 106 -11.68 1.03 -5.74
CA LYS A 106 -12.95 0.63 -5.13
C LYS A 106 -13.11 -0.89 -5.06
N ALA A 107 -12.91 -1.57 -6.18
CA ALA A 107 -13.03 -3.01 -6.27
C ALA A 107 -12.00 -3.73 -5.38
N ASN A 108 -10.76 -3.23 -5.37
CA ASN A 108 -9.66 -3.81 -4.61
C ASN A 108 -9.84 -3.59 -3.10
N ILE A 109 -10.33 -2.43 -2.66
CA ILE A 109 -10.69 -2.21 -1.25
C ILE A 109 -11.74 -3.23 -0.81
N ALA A 110 -12.80 -3.40 -1.61
CA ALA A 110 -13.87 -4.35 -1.29
C ALA A 110 -13.37 -5.80 -1.29
N TYR A 111 -12.47 -6.16 -2.23
CA TYR A 111 -11.87 -7.48 -2.29
C TYR A 111 -10.97 -7.75 -1.09
N LEU A 112 -10.02 -6.85 -0.78
CA LEU A 112 -9.08 -6.99 0.32
C LEU A 112 -9.78 -7.04 1.69
N LEU A 113 -10.87 -6.29 1.87
CA LEU A 113 -11.65 -6.31 3.10
C LEU A 113 -12.23 -7.70 3.42
N LYS A 114 -12.50 -8.55 2.41
CA LYS A 114 -12.99 -9.91 2.63
C LYS A 114 -11.94 -10.82 3.28
N TYR A 115 -10.66 -10.55 3.04
CA TYR A 115 -9.53 -11.36 3.53
C TYR A 115 -8.81 -10.75 4.74
N GLU A 116 -9.23 -9.55 5.17
CA GLU A 116 -8.70 -8.89 6.35
C GLU A 116 -9.38 -9.35 7.66
N GLN A 117 -10.56 -9.97 7.57
CA GLN A 117 -11.38 -10.41 8.72
C GLN A 117 -10.69 -11.51 9.53
#